data_AF-A0A7X4FTS1-F1
#
_entry.id   AF-A0A7X4FTS1-F1
#
_cell.length_a   1.000
_cell.length_b   1.000
_cell.length_c   1.000
_cell.angle_alpha   90.00
_cell.angle_beta   90.00
_cell.angle_gamma   90.00
#
_symmetry.space_group_name_H-M   'P 1'
#
loop_
_entity.id
_entity.type
_entity.pdbx_description
1 polymer ?
#
loop_
_entity_poly.entity_id
_entity_poly.type
_entity_poly.pdbx_seq_one_letter_code
_entity_poly.pdbx_strand_id
1 'polypeptide(L)'
;MSKRARAGVGGSRLLETNLAAAVVRAAVAGLIVTGGSIVVPGVAPGGVEAAQPPAAEGAFTAEQSLAGWTVYARQCGECHGEALDGAEAPALRGVEFLNGWAGQTTDELFEYLRDAMPPGLGGSLSDQVYLNLVAYILDTNGARPGDAPLTADAAVTIGDAADVAEAQRAAREGERPRRRPLRFVNRVVPHELSPVTDALLADPPPGDWPSWRRTRNGHGYSPLDRITRDNVDQLRLAWVLAIREGRHQTTPLVHDGVMFLANPGSVVQAIDAATGQVIWQYRSPLPEEAPQRAPTRTLALYGDKVFLATADAAIVALDARTGAEVWRTLKADYTQGFRGNAGPVIADGVVVTGTNGCQRYKEQTCFITGHDPDTGE
;
A
#
# COMPACT_ATOMS: atom_id res chain seq x y z
N MET A 1 32.39 -44.27 26.83
CA MET A 1 33.30 -43.12 26.59
C MET A 1 32.48 -41.85 26.64
N SER A 2 32.90 -40.92 27.50
CA SER A 2 32.12 -39.79 28.03
C SER A 2 32.24 -38.54 27.15
N LYS A 3 31.13 -37.82 26.92
CA LYS A 3 31.14 -36.36 26.76
C LYS A 3 30.29 -35.75 27.87
N ARG A 4 30.96 -34.93 28.71
CA ARG A 4 30.39 -34.26 29.89
C ARG A 4 29.59 -33.03 29.48
N ALA A 5 28.43 -32.88 30.11
CA ALA A 5 27.70 -31.64 30.25
C ALA A 5 28.35 -30.76 31.34
N ARG A 6 28.21 -29.43 31.23
CA ARG A 6 28.32 -28.50 32.36
C ARG A 6 27.17 -27.52 32.32
N ALA A 7 26.23 -27.71 33.23
CA ALA A 7 25.32 -26.69 33.73
C ALA A 7 26.02 -25.92 34.85
N GLY A 8 25.81 -24.61 34.91
CA GLY A 8 26.23 -23.75 36.01
C GLY A 8 25.02 -23.00 36.57
N VAL A 9 24.66 -23.35 37.81
CA VAL A 9 23.64 -22.71 38.65
C VAL A 9 24.37 -21.86 39.71
N GLY A 10 23.77 -20.73 40.07
CA GLY A 10 24.06 -19.94 41.27
C GLY A 10 23.70 -18.48 41.01
N GLY A 11 22.85 -17.79 41.76
CA GLY A 11 22.33 -18.01 43.09
C GLY A 11 22.14 -16.62 43.72
N SER A 12 20.88 -16.31 44.04
CA SER A 12 20.32 -15.16 44.77
C SER A 12 21.26 -14.28 45.61
N ARG A 13 21.05 -12.95 45.56
CA ARG A 13 21.11 -12.07 46.74
C ARG A 13 20.08 -10.94 46.65
N LEU A 14 19.17 -10.97 47.61
CA LEU A 14 18.28 -9.90 48.07
C LEU A 14 19.08 -8.67 48.49
N LEU A 15 18.54 -7.48 48.24
CA LEU A 15 18.71 -6.29 49.07
C LEU A 15 17.46 -5.41 48.92
N GLU A 16 16.66 -5.41 49.97
CA GLU A 16 15.60 -4.44 50.26
C GLU A 16 16.19 -3.08 50.66
N THR A 17 15.28 -2.09 50.84
CA THR A 17 15.39 -0.74 51.42
C THR A 17 15.61 0.39 50.40
N ASN A 18 14.92 1.54 50.42
CA ASN A 18 13.95 2.10 51.36
C ASN A 18 13.16 3.26 50.71
N LEU A 19 12.01 3.54 51.31
CA LEU A 19 11.08 4.67 51.13
C LEU A 19 11.73 6.05 50.88
N ALA A 20 11.08 6.86 50.06
CA ALA A 20 10.75 8.25 50.42
C ALA A 20 9.58 8.77 49.55
N ALA A 21 8.38 8.78 50.13
CA ALA A 21 7.23 9.54 49.65
C ALA A 21 7.38 10.99 50.12
N ALA A 22 7.26 11.97 49.22
CA ALA A 22 7.14 13.38 49.57
C ALA A 22 5.67 13.81 49.44
N VAL A 23 5.02 13.90 50.60
CA VAL A 23 3.75 14.61 50.82
C VAL A 23 4.07 16.09 51.03
N VAL A 24 3.38 16.98 50.34
CA VAL A 24 3.24 18.39 50.77
C VAL A 24 1.76 18.74 50.78
N ARG A 25 1.24 18.96 51.99
CA ARG A 25 -0.05 19.61 52.28
C ARG A 25 0.23 20.83 53.16
N ALA A 26 -0.30 22.00 52.77
CA ALA A 26 -0.81 23.09 53.63
C ALA A 26 -1.45 24.13 52.68
N ALA A 27 -2.78 24.27 52.59
CA ALA A 27 -3.72 25.00 53.47
C ALA A 27 -3.54 26.54 53.42
N VAL A 28 -4.36 27.26 52.62
CA VAL A 28 -5.64 27.96 52.92
C VAL A 28 -5.47 29.47 53.22
N ALA A 29 -6.04 30.32 52.36
CA ALA A 29 -6.79 31.56 52.62
C ALA A 29 -7.14 32.15 51.23
N GLY A 30 -8.38 32.40 50.80
CA GLY A 30 -9.48 33.03 51.51
C GLY A 30 -9.52 34.52 51.16
N LEU A 31 -9.99 34.89 49.96
CA LEU A 31 -10.50 36.24 49.71
C LEU A 31 -11.68 36.21 48.73
N ILE A 32 -12.85 36.47 49.29
CA ILE A 32 -14.10 36.79 48.60
C ILE A 32 -13.95 38.21 48.06
N VAL A 33 -14.08 38.40 46.75
CA VAL A 33 -14.40 39.70 46.15
C VAL A 33 -15.73 39.56 45.44
N THR A 34 -16.77 40.04 46.11
CA THR A 34 -18.07 40.37 45.53
C THR A 34 -17.91 41.55 44.58
N GLY A 35 -17.93 41.30 43.27
CA GLY A 35 -18.07 42.32 42.25
C GLY A 35 -19.45 42.25 41.63
N GLY A 36 -20.35 43.15 42.07
CA GLY A 36 -21.69 43.29 41.50
C GLY A 36 -21.65 43.89 40.10
N SER A 37 -22.36 43.26 39.17
CA SER A 37 -22.66 43.86 37.87
C SER A 37 -23.92 44.70 37.98
N ILE A 38 -23.75 46.00 37.81
CA ILE A 38 -24.82 46.98 37.65
C ILE A 38 -25.52 46.72 36.31
N VAL A 39 -26.84 46.50 36.36
CA VAL A 39 -27.71 46.46 35.19
C VAL A 39 -28.06 47.90 34.81
N VAL A 40 -27.72 48.31 33.59
CA VAL A 40 -28.22 49.54 32.96
C VAL A 40 -29.11 49.14 31.77
N PRO A 41 -30.38 49.57 31.69
CA PRO A 41 -31.21 49.28 30.54
C PRO A 41 -30.92 50.29 29.43
N GLY A 42 -30.38 49.80 28.31
CA GLY A 42 -30.22 50.57 27.07
C GLY A 42 -31.02 49.91 25.94
N VAL A 43 -31.97 50.65 25.39
CA VAL A 43 -32.82 50.25 24.25
C VAL A 43 -32.24 50.79 22.94
N ALA A 44 -32.04 49.87 21.98
CA ALA A 44 -31.97 50.01 20.50
C ALA A 44 -30.78 50.77 19.85
N PRO A 45 -30.41 50.48 18.57
CA PRO A 45 -31.17 49.78 17.52
C PRO A 45 -30.47 48.54 16.91
N GLY A 46 -31.25 47.76 16.16
CA GLY A 46 -30.87 46.49 15.55
C GLY A 46 -29.58 46.56 14.74
N GLY A 47 -28.59 45.79 15.19
CA GLY A 47 -27.56 45.26 14.32
C GLY A 47 -28.17 44.09 13.56
N VAL A 48 -28.20 44.17 12.24
CA VAL A 48 -28.29 42.99 11.39
C VAL A 48 -27.16 42.05 11.80
N GLU A 49 -27.53 40.96 12.45
CA GLU A 49 -26.66 39.80 12.57
C GLU A 49 -26.34 39.40 11.13
N ALA A 50 -25.09 39.62 10.72
CA ALA A 50 -24.62 39.14 9.44
C ALA A 50 -24.77 37.62 9.49
N ALA A 51 -25.78 37.11 8.79
CA ALA A 51 -25.98 35.68 8.63
C ALA A 51 -24.64 35.07 8.21
N GLN A 52 -24.12 34.18 9.06
CA GLN A 52 -23.02 33.31 8.67
C GLN A 52 -23.44 32.62 7.36
N PRO A 53 -22.61 32.65 6.31
CA PRO A 53 -22.91 31.89 5.11
C PRO A 53 -23.05 30.41 5.50
N PRO A 54 -24.04 29.68 4.97
CA PRO A 54 -24.28 28.31 5.38
C PRO A 54 -23.07 27.45 5.02
N ALA A 55 -22.49 26.80 6.04
CA ALA A 55 -21.69 25.60 5.83
C ALA A 55 -22.56 24.59 5.06
N ALA A 56 -21.98 23.86 4.10
CA ALA A 56 -22.73 22.97 3.21
C ALA A 56 -23.60 21.96 3.99
N GLU A 57 -24.88 22.27 4.16
CA GLU A 57 -25.87 21.35 4.72
C GLU A 57 -26.23 20.30 3.66
N GLY A 58 -26.16 19.01 3.99
CA GLY A 58 -26.77 17.94 3.20
C GLY A 58 -25.93 17.33 2.08
N ALA A 59 -24.61 17.28 2.23
CA ALA A 59 -23.74 16.66 1.21
C ALA A 59 -23.84 15.12 1.16
N PHE A 60 -24.28 14.45 2.23
CA PHE A 60 -24.43 12.99 2.33
C PHE A 60 -25.33 12.62 3.53
N THR A 61 -25.79 11.36 3.63
CA THR A 61 -26.54 10.90 4.83
C THR A 61 -25.63 10.29 5.91
N ALA A 62 -26.09 10.33 7.16
CA ALA A 62 -25.38 9.70 8.28
C ALA A 62 -25.18 8.18 8.07
N GLU A 63 -26.12 7.53 7.37
CA GLU A 63 -26.05 6.11 7.01
C GLU A 63 -24.92 5.83 6.02
N GLN A 64 -24.71 6.71 5.05
CA GLN A 64 -23.58 6.60 4.10
C GLN A 64 -22.25 6.73 4.83
N SER A 65 -22.11 7.70 5.75
CA SER A 65 -20.90 7.85 6.56
C SER A 65 -20.62 6.60 7.40
N LEU A 66 -21.64 6.07 8.10
CA LEU A 66 -21.50 4.87 8.93
C LEU A 66 -21.14 3.62 8.10
N ALA A 67 -21.76 3.46 6.93
CA ALA A 67 -21.42 2.38 6.00
C ALA A 67 -19.99 2.53 5.46
N GLY A 68 -19.55 3.76 5.20
CA GLY A 68 -18.19 4.09 4.78
C GLY A 68 -17.16 3.72 5.83
N TRP A 69 -17.38 4.11 7.08
CA TRP A 69 -16.52 3.74 8.22
C TRP A 69 -16.32 2.23 8.32
N THR A 70 -17.39 1.46 8.14
CA THR A 70 -17.37 0.00 8.24
C THR A 70 -16.49 -0.67 7.17
N VAL A 71 -16.43 -0.09 5.97
CA VAL A 71 -15.51 -0.54 4.90
C VAL A 71 -14.11 -0.04 5.17
N TYR A 72 -13.97 1.24 5.54
CA TYR A 72 -12.70 1.89 5.84
C TYR A 72 -11.90 1.12 6.90
N ALA A 73 -12.53 0.80 8.03
CA ALA A 73 -11.90 0.10 9.15
C ALA A 73 -11.37 -1.29 8.76
N ARG A 74 -11.94 -1.92 7.74
CA ARG A 74 -11.55 -3.27 7.29
C ARG A 74 -10.53 -3.27 6.15
N GLN A 75 -10.57 -2.27 5.26
CA GLN A 75 -9.86 -2.31 3.98
C GLN A 75 -8.91 -1.13 3.73
N CYS A 76 -9.06 -0.02 4.45
CA CYS A 76 -8.35 1.23 4.17
C CYS A 76 -7.49 1.72 5.33
N GLY A 77 -7.92 1.46 6.58
CA GLY A 77 -7.23 1.94 7.79
C GLY A 77 -5.81 1.42 7.96
N GLU A 78 -5.47 0.27 7.38
CA GLU A 78 -4.10 -0.26 7.39
C GLU A 78 -3.09 0.70 6.73
N CYS A 79 -3.48 1.35 5.62
CA CYS A 79 -2.59 2.29 4.92
C CYS A 79 -2.79 3.74 5.40
N HIS A 80 -4.01 4.15 5.72
CA HIS A 80 -4.37 5.54 6.01
C HIS A 80 -4.50 5.86 7.50
N GLY A 81 -4.17 4.91 8.39
CA GLY A 81 -4.29 5.02 9.84
C GLY A 81 -5.71 4.71 10.32
N GLU A 82 -5.86 4.11 11.52
CA GLU A 82 -7.19 3.78 12.05
C GLU A 82 -8.09 5.02 12.21
N ALA A 83 -7.47 6.19 12.41
CA ALA A 83 -8.15 7.46 12.64
C ALA A 83 -8.10 8.41 11.43
N LEU A 84 -7.72 7.93 10.23
CA LEU A 84 -7.48 8.73 9.00
C LEU A 84 -6.29 9.69 9.10
N ASP A 85 -5.46 9.54 10.12
CA ASP A 85 -4.31 10.38 10.46
C ASP A 85 -3.05 10.08 9.61
N GLY A 86 -3.14 9.12 8.69
CA GLY A 86 -2.07 8.76 7.78
C GLY A 86 -1.09 7.77 8.41
N ALA A 87 -0.56 6.88 7.56
CA ALA A 87 0.50 5.94 7.95
C ALA A 87 1.43 5.71 6.76
N GLU A 88 1.23 4.61 6.02
CA GLU A 88 1.94 4.34 4.75
C GLU A 88 1.39 5.19 3.60
N ALA A 89 0.13 5.59 3.69
CA ALA A 89 -0.56 6.50 2.78
C ALA A 89 -0.94 7.82 3.49
N PRO A 90 -1.19 8.92 2.74
CA PRO A 90 -1.45 10.24 3.31
C PRO A 90 -2.66 10.26 4.24
N ALA A 91 -2.68 11.21 5.18
CA ALA A 91 -3.84 11.43 6.03
C ALA A 91 -5.07 11.82 5.18
N LEU A 92 -6.21 11.22 5.50
CA LEU A 92 -7.50 11.50 4.86
C LEU A 92 -8.35 12.45 5.71
N ARG A 93 -7.79 13.00 6.79
CA ARG A 93 -8.42 14.02 7.61
C ARG A 93 -7.52 15.22 7.85
N GLY A 94 -8.14 16.33 8.20
CA GLY A 94 -7.48 17.55 8.62
C GLY A 94 -6.68 18.21 7.49
N VAL A 95 -5.55 18.80 7.85
CA VAL A 95 -4.76 19.69 7.01
C VAL A 95 -4.22 19.05 5.75
N GLU A 96 -3.72 17.82 5.84
CA GLU A 96 -3.16 17.14 4.66
C GLU A 96 -4.25 16.85 3.63
N PHE A 97 -5.41 16.39 4.08
CA PHE A 97 -6.58 16.17 3.22
C PHE A 97 -7.03 17.47 2.58
N LEU A 98 -7.24 18.52 3.37
CA LEU A 98 -7.72 19.82 2.89
C LEU A 98 -6.71 20.50 1.95
N ASN A 99 -5.40 20.34 2.17
CA ASN A 99 -4.39 20.84 1.22
C ASN A 99 -4.51 20.21 -0.17
N GLY A 100 -5.00 18.97 -0.24
CA GLY A 100 -5.23 18.28 -1.50
C GLY A 100 -6.60 18.56 -2.10
N TRP A 101 -7.64 18.65 -1.27
CA TRP A 101 -9.04 18.56 -1.70
C TRP A 101 -9.87 19.82 -1.47
N ALA A 102 -9.39 20.80 -0.69
CA ALA A 102 -10.14 22.05 -0.51
C ALA A 102 -10.32 22.77 -1.85
N GLY A 103 -11.55 23.21 -2.14
CA GLY A 103 -11.93 23.84 -3.40
C GLY A 103 -12.20 22.87 -4.57
N GLN A 104 -11.95 21.57 -4.40
CA GLN A 104 -12.41 20.52 -5.33
C GLN A 104 -13.83 20.08 -4.98
N THR A 105 -14.42 19.22 -5.80
CA THR A 105 -15.81 18.75 -5.62
C THR A 105 -15.90 17.27 -5.22
N THR A 106 -17.04 16.88 -4.64
CA THR A 106 -17.27 15.52 -4.12
C THR A 106 -17.32 14.44 -5.20
N ASP A 107 -17.74 14.76 -6.42
CA ASP A 107 -17.67 13.91 -7.61
C ASP A 107 -16.22 13.67 -8.03
N GLU A 108 -15.36 14.70 -8.04
CA GLU A 108 -13.93 14.55 -8.32
C GLU A 108 -13.23 13.64 -7.29
N LEU A 109 -13.62 13.75 -6.02
CA LEU A 109 -13.15 12.88 -4.95
C LEU A 109 -13.65 11.44 -5.12
N PHE A 110 -14.93 11.26 -5.44
CA PHE A 110 -15.50 9.96 -5.74
C PHE A 110 -14.79 9.28 -6.91
N GLU A 111 -14.57 9.97 -8.02
CA GLU A 111 -13.83 9.44 -9.17
C GLU A 111 -12.40 9.08 -8.81
N TYR A 112 -11.76 9.84 -7.92
CA TYR A 112 -10.42 9.51 -7.41
C TYR A 112 -10.42 8.22 -6.62
N LEU A 113 -11.33 8.11 -5.65
CA LEU A 113 -11.42 6.90 -4.85
C LEU A 113 -11.72 5.71 -5.76
N ARG A 114 -12.69 5.83 -6.67
CA ARG A 114 -13.07 4.74 -7.57
C ARG A 114 -11.91 4.31 -8.45
N ASP A 115 -11.20 5.23 -9.09
CA ASP A 115 -10.26 4.86 -10.15
C ASP A 115 -8.83 4.61 -9.65
N ALA A 116 -8.45 5.22 -8.52
CA ALA A 116 -7.08 5.18 -8.01
C ALA A 116 -6.94 4.41 -6.70
N MET A 117 -8.04 4.15 -5.99
CA MET A 117 -8.02 3.47 -4.70
C MET A 117 -8.82 2.17 -4.72
N PRO A 118 -8.32 1.13 -4.04
CA PRO A 118 -6.97 1.01 -3.49
C PRO A 118 -5.90 1.01 -4.61
N PRO A 119 -4.62 1.34 -4.33
CA PRO A 119 -3.59 1.44 -5.37
C PRO A 119 -3.44 0.15 -6.21
N GLY A 120 -3.68 0.28 -7.52
CA GLY A 120 -3.69 -0.84 -8.48
C GLY A 120 -4.92 -1.75 -8.38
N LEU A 121 -5.98 -1.28 -7.72
CA LEU A 121 -7.30 -1.92 -7.54
C LEU A 121 -8.44 -0.90 -7.75
N GLY A 122 -8.22 0.13 -8.56
CA GLY A 122 -9.30 1.01 -8.99
C GLY A 122 -10.46 0.19 -9.55
N GLY A 123 -11.68 0.51 -9.12
CA GLY A 123 -12.91 -0.16 -9.52
C GLY A 123 -13.16 -1.50 -8.81
N SER A 124 -12.36 -1.86 -7.80
CA SER A 124 -12.52 -3.12 -7.06
C SER A 124 -13.77 -3.18 -6.16
N LEU A 125 -14.34 -2.03 -5.79
CA LEU A 125 -15.57 -1.90 -5.00
C LEU A 125 -16.70 -1.32 -5.87
N SER A 126 -17.96 -1.50 -5.45
CA SER A 126 -19.08 -0.88 -6.15
C SER A 126 -19.12 0.64 -5.92
N ASP A 127 -19.71 1.38 -6.86
CA ASP A 127 -19.86 2.83 -6.76
C ASP A 127 -20.52 3.28 -5.45
N GLN A 128 -21.53 2.53 -4.98
CA GLN A 128 -22.18 2.82 -3.71
C GLN A 128 -21.20 2.74 -2.52
N VAL A 129 -20.29 1.76 -2.55
CA VAL A 129 -19.27 1.63 -1.50
C VAL A 129 -18.30 2.80 -1.54
N TYR A 130 -17.87 3.23 -2.73
CA TYR A 130 -17.03 4.43 -2.86
C TYR A 130 -17.73 5.70 -2.40
N LEU A 131 -19.01 5.89 -2.73
CA LEU A 131 -19.80 7.03 -2.25
C LEU A 131 -19.92 7.04 -0.71
N ASN A 132 -20.11 5.88 -0.09
CA ASN A 132 -20.12 5.76 1.36
C ASN A 132 -18.75 6.12 1.97
N LEU A 133 -17.65 5.72 1.34
CA LEU A 133 -16.30 6.11 1.77
C LEU A 133 -16.07 7.62 1.64
N VAL A 134 -16.54 8.26 0.57
CA VAL A 134 -16.49 9.72 0.42
C VAL A 134 -17.28 10.40 1.53
N ALA A 135 -18.51 9.97 1.79
CA ALA A 135 -19.34 10.49 2.88
C ALA A 135 -18.62 10.42 4.24
N TYR A 136 -17.97 9.29 4.53
CA TYR A 136 -17.22 9.11 5.77
C TYR A 136 -16.00 10.04 5.89
N ILE A 137 -15.26 10.22 4.80
CA ILE A 137 -14.12 11.15 4.75
C ILE A 137 -14.61 12.58 4.99
N LEU A 138 -15.71 13.00 4.34
CA LEU A 138 -16.30 14.33 4.53
C LEU A 138 -16.74 14.56 5.98
N ASP A 139 -17.45 13.61 6.57
CA ASP A 139 -17.90 13.64 7.98
C ASP A 139 -16.72 13.83 8.95
N THR A 140 -15.65 13.05 8.75
CA THR A 140 -14.43 13.14 9.56
C THR A 140 -13.70 14.48 9.41
N ASN A 141 -13.95 15.19 8.31
CA ASN A 141 -13.41 16.52 8.02
C ASN A 141 -14.37 17.67 8.35
N GLY A 142 -15.47 17.40 9.07
CA GLY A 142 -16.36 18.43 9.61
C GLY A 142 -17.58 18.77 8.74
N ALA A 143 -17.73 18.14 7.58
CA ALA A 143 -18.95 18.27 6.79
C ALA A 143 -20.12 17.62 7.52
N ARG A 144 -21.30 18.24 7.47
CA ARG A 144 -22.47 17.76 8.22
C ARG A 144 -23.35 16.86 7.36
N PRO A 145 -23.77 15.69 7.88
CA PRO A 145 -24.79 14.89 7.21
C PRO A 145 -26.12 15.65 7.07
N GLY A 146 -26.88 15.34 6.03
CA GLY A 146 -28.29 15.75 5.89
C GLY A 146 -29.16 14.62 5.39
N ASP A 147 -30.31 14.97 4.80
CA ASP A 147 -31.36 13.99 4.47
C ASP A 147 -31.23 13.39 3.07
N ALA A 148 -30.40 13.98 2.19
CA ALA A 148 -30.19 13.52 0.83
C ALA A 148 -28.88 12.70 0.72
N PRO A 149 -28.91 11.55 0.00
CA PRO A 149 -27.70 10.78 -0.24
C PRO A 149 -26.77 11.46 -1.24
N LEU A 150 -25.47 11.36 -0.98
CA LEU A 150 -24.43 11.72 -1.94
C LEU A 150 -24.52 10.79 -3.16
N THR A 151 -24.60 11.39 -4.34
CA THR A 151 -24.62 10.70 -5.63
C THR A 151 -23.31 10.90 -6.39
N ALA A 152 -23.05 10.07 -7.40
CA ALA A 152 -21.82 10.11 -8.20
C ALA A 152 -21.62 11.41 -8.99
N ASP A 153 -22.71 12.13 -9.28
CA ASP A 153 -22.73 13.41 -10.00
C ASP A 153 -22.86 14.62 -9.07
N ALA A 154 -22.84 14.42 -7.75
CA ALA A 154 -22.92 15.50 -6.79
C ALA A 154 -21.59 16.28 -6.74
N ALA A 155 -21.61 17.53 -7.18
CA ALA A 155 -20.45 18.42 -7.23
C ALA A 155 -20.43 19.42 -6.05
N VAL A 156 -20.46 18.92 -4.81
CA VAL A 156 -20.39 19.76 -3.59
C VAL A 156 -18.93 20.14 -3.35
N THR A 157 -18.65 21.43 -3.14
CA THR A 157 -17.28 21.91 -2.86
C THR A 157 -16.80 21.44 -1.48
N ILE A 158 -15.61 20.87 -1.45
CA ILE A 158 -14.94 20.38 -0.23
C ILE A 158 -14.18 21.53 0.42
N GLY A 159 -14.35 21.68 1.74
CA GLY A 159 -13.61 22.64 2.58
C GLY A 159 -13.96 24.09 2.27
N ASP A 160 -14.73 24.73 3.15
CA ASP A 160 -14.91 26.19 3.05
C ASP A 160 -13.67 26.94 3.59
N ALA A 161 -13.65 28.26 3.42
CA ALA A 161 -12.52 29.08 3.85
C ALA A 161 -12.28 29.06 5.38
N ALA A 162 -13.30 28.71 6.19
CA ALA A 162 -13.18 28.60 7.64
C ALA A 162 -12.55 27.27 8.05
N ASP A 163 -12.94 26.16 7.41
CA ASP A 163 -12.36 24.82 7.60
C ASP A 163 -10.87 24.79 7.25
N VAL A 164 -10.51 25.42 6.13
CA VAL A 164 -9.12 25.55 5.69
C VAL A 164 -8.31 26.41 6.66
N ALA A 165 -8.88 27.49 7.20
CA ALA A 165 -8.19 28.36 8.15
C ALA A 165 -7.99 27.70 9.53
N GLU A 166 -8.94 26.90 9.99
CA GLU A 166 -8.84 26.14 11.24
C GLU A 166 -7.83 24.99 11.13
N ALA A 167 -7.89 24.26 10.03
CA ALA A 167 -6.89 23.28 9.69
C ALA A 167 -5.50 23.94 9.61
N GLN A 168 -5.32 25.01 8.83
CA GLN A 168 -4.03 25.71 8.72
C GLN A 168 -3.50 26.28 10.05
N ARG A 169 -4.38 26.60 11.01
CA ARG A 169 -3.98 26.97 12.38
C ARG A 169 -3.42 25.76 13.14
N ALA A 170 -4.05 24.59 13.01
CA ALA A 170 -3.56 23.34 13.59
C ALA A 170 -2.24 22.84 12.94
N ALA A 171 -2.06 22.99 11.62
CA ALA A 171 -0.86 22.54 10.89
C ALA A 171 0.43 23.30 11.23
N ARG A 172 0.35 24.52 11.75
CA ARG A 172 1.54 25.33 12.09
C ARG A 172 2.36 24.72 13.22
N GLU A 173 1.81 23.78 13.97
CA GLU A 173 2.53 22.93 14.91
C GLU A 173 3.24 21.77 14.16
N GLY A 174 4.25 22.11 13.35
CA GLY A 174 5.33 21.17 13.00
C GLY A 174 5.17 20.30 11.75
N GLU A 175 4.11 20.42 10.96
CA GLU A 175 3.90 19.52 9.82
C GLU A 175 4.39 20.12 8.49
N ARG A 176 5.26 19.40 7.76
CA ARG A 176 5.75 19.82 6.43
C ARG A 176 4.78 19.33 5.35
N PRO A 177 4.26 20.22 4.47
CA PRO A 177 3.36 19.79 3.40
C PRO A 177 4.08 18.84 2.43
N ARG A 178 3.60 17.61 2.30
CA ARG A 178 4.01 16.72 1.19
C ARG A 178 3.23 17.11 -0.06
N ARG A 179 3.94 17.32 -1.17
CA ARG A 179 3.32 17.53 -2.48
C ARG A 179 2.67 16.22 -2.96
N ARG A 180 1.36 16.31 -3.24
CA ARG A 180 0.49 15.50 -4.11
C ARG A 180 0.89 14.01 -4.28
N PRO A 181 0.10 13.03 -3.82
CA PRO A 181 0.15 11.70 -4.42
C PRO A 181 -0.41 11.84 -5.84
N LEU A 182 0.47 11.87 -6.84
CA LEU A 182 0.08 11.66 -8.22
C LEU A 182 -0.64 10.31 -8.29
N ARG A 183 -1.87 10.26 -8.83
CA ARG A 183 -2.54 8.99 -9.16
C ARG A 183 -1.52 8.15 -9.93
N PHE A 184 -1.08 7.03 -9.37
CA PHE A 184 -0.25 6.10 -10.12
C PHE A 184 -1.13 5.47 -11.20
N VAL A 185 -0.79 5.72 -12.46
CA VAL A 185 -1.45 5.13 -13.62
C VAL A 185 -0.40 4.29 -14.34
N ASN A 186 -0.79 3.08 -14.73
CA ASN A 186 0.07 2.23 -15.54
C ASN A 186 0.46 2.96 -16.82
N ARG A 187 1.76 3.00 -17.10
CA ARG A 187 2.34 3.50 -18.33
C ARG A 187 2.97 2.35 -19.07
N VAL A 188 3.13 2.52 -20.38
CA VAL A 188 3.92 1.61 -21.21
C VAL A 188 5.41 1.88 -20.96
N VAL A 189 6.23 0.83 -20.92
CA VAL A 189 7.69 0.97 -20.93
C VAL A 189 8.10 1.85 -22.13
N PRO A 190 8.83 2.96 -21.89
CA PRO A 190 9.01 4.02 -22.87
C PRO A 190 9.98 3.66 -24.00
N HIS A 191 10.73 2.58 -23.85
CA HIS A 191 11.66 2.03 -24.83
C HIS A 191 11.30 0.59 -25.20
N GLU A 192 11.94 0.07 -26.24
CA GLU A 192 11.77 -1.33 -26.62
C GLU A 192 12.49 -2.25 -25.65
N LEU A 193 11.84 -3.37 -25.35
CA LEU A 193 12.44 -4.50 -24.64
C LEU A 193 12.76 -5.56 -25.67
N SER A 194 14.01 -6.02 -25.70
CA SER A 194 14.41 -7.12 -26.55
C SER A 194 13.71 -8.41 -26.09
N PRO A 195 13.35 -9.33 -27.01
CA PRO A 195 12.74 -10.59 -26.60
C PRO A 195 13.74 -11.46 -25.81
N VAL A 196 13.30 -11.96 -24.66
CA VAL A 196 14.10 -12.88 -23.84
C VAL A 196 14.07 -14.28 -24.45
N THR A 197 15.20 -14.75 -24.98
CA THR A 197 15.35 -16.06 -25.63
C THR A 197 16.11 -17.06 -24.75
N ASP A 198 16.08 -18.35 -25.08
CA ASP A 198 16.93 -19.36 -24.43
C ASP A 198 18.43 -18.98 -24.48
N ALA A 199 18.88 -18.42 -25.61
CA ALA A 199 20.25 -17.95 -25.76
C ALA A 199 20.57 -16.80 -24.80
N LEU A 200 19.67 -15.82 -24.68
CA LEU A 200 19.82 -14.71 -23.73
C LEU A 200 19.84 -15.21 -22.28
N LEU A 201 19.00 -16.19 -21.92
CA LEU A 201 18.98 -16.77 -20.58
C LEU A 201 20.25 -17.59 -20.26
N ALA A 202 20.92 -18.13 -21.28
CA ALA A 202 22.17 -18.84 -21.13
C ALA A 202 23.36 -17.88 -20.95
N ASP A 203 23.43 -16.83 -21.77
CA ASP A 203 24.50 -15.83 -21.76
C ASP A 203 23.93 -14.40 -21.88
N PRO A 204 23.41 -13.84 -20.78
CA PRO A 204 22.81 -12.52 -20.81
C PRO A 204 23.89 -11.43 -20.85
N PRO A 205 23.57 -10.24 -21.42
CA PRO A 205 24.43 -9.08 -21.30
C PRO A 205 24.92 -8.84 -19.86
N PRO A 206 26.13 -8.31 -19.64
CA PRO A 206 26.67 -8.06 -18.30
C PRO A 206 25.77 -7.23 -17.39
N GLY A 207 25.04 -6.26 -17.97
CA GLY A 207 24.11 -5.36 -17.28
C GLY A 207 22.78 -5.99 -16.86
N ASP A 208 22.47 -7.18 -17.37
CA ASP A 208 21.16 -7.79 -17.22
C ASP A 208 21.15 -8.93 -16.18
N TRP A 209 19.97 -9.11 -15.57
CA TRP A 209 19.65 -10.17 -14.62
C TRP A 209 18.26 -10.76 -14.96
N PRO A 210 18.11 -11.46 -16.10
CA PRO A 210 16.79 -11.86 -16.62
C PRO A 210 16.20 -13.11 -15.96
N SER A 211 16.96 -13.77 -15.07
CA SER A 211 16.56 -14.99 -14.37
C SER A 211 16.94 -14.92 -12.90
N TRP A 212 16.29 -15.71 -12.04
CA TRP A 212 16.48 -15.71 -10.58
C TRP A 212 17.96 -15.66 -10.14
N ARG A 213 18.83 -16.39 -10.82
CA ARG A 213 20.28 -16.46 -10.54
C ARG A 213 21.15 -15.93 -11.69
N ARG A 214 20.61 -14.98 -12.46
CA ARG A 214 21.16 -14.41 -13.70
C ARG A 214 21.25 -15.41 -14.86
N THR A 215 22.04 -16.47 -14.69
CA THR A 215 22.33 -17.50 -15.70
C THR A 215 21.78 -18.86 -15.30
N ARG A 216 21.54 -19.73 -16.28
CA ARG A 216 20.97 -21.09 -16.06
C ARG A 216 21.80 -22.00 -15.16
N ASN A 217 23.10 -21.77 -15.06
CA ASN A 217 23.99 -22.51 -14.14
C ASN A 217 23.72 -22.21 -12.66
N GLY A 218 22.91 -21.20 -12.33
CA GLY A 218 22.45 -20.95 -10.96
C GLY A 218 23.46 -20.26 -10.05
N HIS A 219 24.60 -19.77 -10.58
CA HIS A 219 25.68 -19.23 -9.74
C HIS A 219 25.30 -17.91 -9.03
N GLY A 220 24.43 -17.09 -9.61
CA GLY A 220 24.13 -15.76 -9.06
C GLY A 220 25.35 -14.81 -9.11
N TYR A 221 26.11 -14.86 -10.20
CA TYR A 221 27.32 -14.07 -10.39
C TYR A 221 27.10 -12.96 -11.43
N SER A 222 27.41 -11.71 -11.09
CA SER A 222 27.48 -10.61 -12.05
C SER A 222 28.93 -10.43 -12.55
N PRO A 223 29.16 -10.31 -13.86
CA PRO A 223 30.49 -10.05 -14.42
C PRO A 223 30.88 -8.56 -14.37
N LEU A 224 30.01 -7.66 -13.90
CA LEU A 224 30.32 -6.24 -13.76
C LEU A 224 31.38 -6.01 -12.68
N ASP A 225 32.35 -5.16 -12.97
CA ASP A 225 33.52 -4.90 -12.12
C ASP A 225 33.70 -3.41 -11.78
N ARG A 226 32.70 -2.56 -12.06
CA ARG A 226 32.75 -1.13 -11.69
C ARG A 226 32.83 -0.93 -10.18
N ILE A 227 32.15 -1.79 -9.40
CA ILE A 227 32.23 -1.83 -7.95
C ILE A 227 33.23 -2.93 -7.58
N THR A 228 34.32 -2.54 -6.96
CA THR A 228 35.43 -3.43 -6.58
C THR A 228 35.68 -3.37 -5.08
N ARG A 229 36.60 -4.20 -4.59
CA ARG A 229 37.07 -4.15 -3.19
C ARG A 229 37.68 -2.80 -2.81
N ASP A 230 38.16 -2.04 -3.79
CA ASP A 230 38.87 -0.78 -3.57
C ASP A 230 37.94 0.44 -3.50
N ASN A 231 36.66 0.30 -3.91
CA ASN A 231 35.72 1.42 -3.96
C ASN A 231 34.31 1.13 -3.39
N VAL A 232 34.06 -0.09 -2.89
CA VAL A 232 32.75 -0.47 -2.34
C VAL A 232 32.32 0.40 -1.15
N ASP A 233 33.29 0.95 -0.41
CA ASP A 233 33.10 1.89 0.69
C ASP A 233 32.53 3.25 0.24
N GLN A 234 32.59 3.56 -1.07
CA GLN A 234 32.07 4.80 -1.65
C GLN A 234 30.59 4.70 -2.06
N LEU A 235 29.96 3.54 -1.90
CA LEU A 235 28.57 3.34 -2.27
C LEU A 235 27.63 4.29 -1.53
N ARG A 236 26.66 4.82 -2.28
CA ARG A 236 25.58 5.68 -1.77
C ARG A 236 24.24 5.13 -2.22
N LEU A 237 23.21 5.34 -1.40
CA LEU A 237 21.84 5.07 -1.79
C LEU A 237 21.50 5.91 -3.04
N ALA A 238 21.16 5.24 -4.14
CA ALA A 238 20.75 5.91 -5.38
C ALA A 238 19.26 6.30 -5.32
N TRP A 239 18.40 5.37 -4.91
CA TRP A 239 16.97 5.57 -4.72
C TRP A 239 16.40 4.53 -3.77
N VAL A 240 15.20 4.79 -3.25
CA VAL A 240 14.41 3.87 -2.43
C VAL A 240 12.96 3.90 -2.92
N LEU A 241 12.31 2.74 -2.93
CA LEU A 241 10.90 2.59 -3.28
C LEU A 241 10.18 1.90 -2.12
N ALA A 242 9.10 2.50 -1.64
CA ALA A 242 8.18 1.84 -0.74
C ALA A 242 7.39 0.79 -1.54
N ILE A 243 7.38 -0.44 -1.04
CA ILE A 243 6.72 -1.58 -1.68
C ILE A 243 5.65 -2.16 -0.75
N ARG A 244 4.76 -2.99 -1.29
CA ARG A 244 3.64 -3.54 -0.54
C ARG A 244 4.11 -4.30 0.69
N GLU A 245 3.56 -3.98 1.85
CA GLU A 245 3.86 -4.66 3.11
C GLU A 245 3.71 -6.21 3.02
N GLY A 246 4.62 -6.90 3.69
CA GLY A 246 4.57 -8.35 3.86
C GLY A 246 5.95 -8.99 3.88
N ARG A 247 5.98 -10.32 3.73
CA ARG A 247 7.24 -11.07 3.68
C ARG A 247 7.84 -10.97 2.29
N HIS A 248 8.92 -10.22 2.14
CA HIS A 248 9.66 -10.12 0.88
C HIS A 248 10.74 -11.21 0.80
N GLN A 249 10.65 -12.03 -0.24
CA GLN A 249 11.65 -13.05 -0.59
C GLN A 249 12.09 -12.93 -2.05
N THR A 250 11.70 -11.82 -2.68
CA THR A 250 11.79 -11.60 -4.11
C THR A 250 13.24 -11.37 -4.54
N THR A 251 13.59 -11.87 -5.72
CA THR A 251 14.78 -11.45 -6.45
C THR A 251 14.30 -10.60 -7.63
N PRO A 252 14.66 -9.31 -7.70
CA PRO A 252 14.31 -8.49 -8.84
C PRO A 252 14.96 -9.05 -10.11
N LEU A 253 14.20 -9.07 -11.21
CA LEU A 253 14.74 -9.38 -12.53
C LEU A 253 14.97 -8.08 -13.27
N VAL A 254 16.10 -7.94 -13.96
CA VAL A 254 16.43 -6.72 -14.72
C VAL A 254 16.73 -7.09 -16.16
N HIS A 255 16.08 -6.42 -17.09
CA HIS A 255 16.31 -6.59 -18.52
C HIS A 255 16.07 -5.25 -19.24
N ASP A 256 17.01 -4.84 -20.08
CA ASP A 256 16.97 -3.59 -20.84
C ASP A 256 16.60 -2.37 -19.96
N GLY A 257 17.19 -2.28 -18.76
CA GLY A 257 16.99 -1.16 -17.83
C GLY A 257 15.63 -1.14 -17.10
N VAL A 258 14.76 -2.13 -17.31
CA VAL A 258 13.52 -2.32 -16.55
C VAL A 258 13.72 -3.38 -15.48
N MET A 259 13.36 -3.07 -14.25
CA MET A 259 13.32 -3.98 -13.12
C MET A 259 11.89 -4.51 -12.92
N PHE A 260 11.73 -5.82 -13.00
CA PHE A 260 10.49 -6.53 -12.69
C PHE A 260 10.57 -7.08 -11.26
N LEU A 261 9.64 -6.66 -10.42
CA LEU A 261 9.64 -6.95 -8.99
C LEU A 261 8.33 -7.63 -8.58
N ALA A 262 8.45 -8.85 -8.03
CA ALA A 262 7.33 -9.50 -7.39
C ALA A 262 7.16 -9.02 -5.94
N ASN A 263 5.93 -8.71 -5.57
CA ASN A 263 5.50 -8.28 -4.24
C ASN A 263 4.53 -9.31 -3.62
N PRO A 264 4.35 -9.29 -2.28
CA PRO A 264 3.39 -10.14 -1.61
C PRO A 264 1.97 -10.04 -2.21
N GLY A 265 1.23 -11.15 -2.15
CA GLY A 265 -0.14 -11.20 -2.65
C GLY A 265 -0.25 -11.10 -4.17
N SER A 266 0.68 -11.72 -4.89
CA SER A 266 0.67 -11.85 -6.35
C SER A 266 0.61 -10.50 -7.09
N VAL A 267 1.38 -9.52 -6.60
CA VAL A 267 1.55 -8.21 -7.24
C VAL A 267 2.88 -8.18 -7.98
N VAL A 268 2.91 -7.58 -9.17
CA VAL A 268 4.13 -7.38 -9.97
C VAL A 268 4.24 -5.91 -10.33
N GLN A 269 5.44 -5.35 -10.24
CA GLN A 269 5.75 -3.99 -10.69
C GLN A 269 6.86 -4.04 -11.73
N ALA A 270 6.73 -3.26 -12.81
CA ALA A 270 7.87 -2.84 -13.60
C ALA A 270 8.32 -1.46 -13.16
N ILE A 271 9.63 -1.32 -12.99
CA ILE A 271 10.27 -0.15 -12.40
C ILE A 271 11.42 0.26 -13.31
N ASP A 272 11.60 1.54 -13.57
CA ASP A 272 12.81 2.05 -14.18
C ASP A 272 13.99 1.79 -13.23
N ALA A 273 14.94 0.94 -13.62
CA ALA A 273 15.97 0.44 -12.71
C ALA A 273 16.96 1.54 -12.28
N ALA A 274 17.09 2.61 -13.06
CA ALA A 274 18.00 3.72 -12.77
C ALA A 274 17.40 4.71 -11.78
N THR A 275 16.09 4.95 -11.85
CA THR A 275 15.39 6.01 -11.09
C THR A 275 14.51 5.49 -9.95
N GLY A 276 14.12 4.22 -9.97
CA GLY A 276 13.15 3.65 -9.03
C GLY A 276 11.70 4.05 -9.32
N GLN A 277 11.42 4.69 -10.46
CA GLN A 277 10.06 5.08 -10.82
C GLN A 277 9.27 3.85 -11.29
N VAL A 278 8.13 3.59 -10.65
CA VAL A 278 7.21 2.54 -11.12
C VAL A 278 6.63 2.96 -12.48
N ILE A 279 6.66 2.04 -13.44
CA ILE A 279 6.15 2.20 -14.81
C ILE A 279 4.73 1.65 -14.87
N TRP A 280 4.56 0.38 -14.51
CA TRP A 280 3.26 -0.29 -14.40
C TRP A 280 3.24 -1.21 -13.18
N GLN A 281 2.04 -1.52 -12.71
CA GLN A 281 1.76 -2.50 -11.67
C GLN A 281 0.60 -3.40 -12.10
N TYR A 282 0.79 -4.71 -11.93
CA TYR A 282 -0.24 -5.72 -12.03
C TYR A 282 -0.55 -6.29 -10.65
N ARG A 283 -1.82 -6.59 -10.41
CA ARG A 283 -2.25 -7.34 -9.23
C ARG A 283 -3.17 -8.45 -9.69
N SER A 284 -2.80 -9.69 -9.35
CA SER A 284 -3.67 -10.83 -9.64
C SER A 284 -5.01 -10.67 -8.91
N PRO A 285 -6.15 -10.96 -9.57
CA PRO A 285 -7.47 -10.94 -8.95
C PRO A 285 -7.63 -12.18 -8.07
N LEU A 286 -7.02 -12.16 -6.87
CA LEU A 286 -7.10 -13.27 -5.93
C LEU A 286 -8.50 -13.33 -5.30
N PRO A 287 -9.11 -14.53 -5.18
CA PRO A 287 -10.30 -14.72 -4.35
C PRO A 287 -10.06 -14.20 -2.92
N GLU A 288 -11.08 -13.65 -2.27
CA GLU A 288 -10.94 -13.02 -0.95
C GLU A 288 -10.29 -13.96 0.08
N GLU A 289 -10.66 -15.25 0.03
CA GLU A 289 -10.18 -16.31 0.92
C GLU A 289 -8.77 -16.83 0.57
N ALA A 290 -8.25 -16.46 -0.60
CA ALA A 290 -6.89 -16.83 -0.98
C ALA A 290 -5.86 -16.05 -0.15
N PRO A 291 -4.62 -16.56 0.02
CA PRO A 291 -3.59 -15.89 0.80
C PRO A 291 -3.17 -14.51 0.24
N GLN A 292 -3.79 -13.43 0.75
CA GLN A 292 -3.62 -12.05 0.26
C GLN A 292 -2.22 -11.44 0.47
N ARG A 293 -1.39 -12.05 1.32
CA ARG A 293 0.00 -11.61 1.63
C ARG A 293 1.05 -12.70 1.41
N ALA A 294 0.73 -13.72 0.61
CA ALA A 294 1.70 -14.77 0.31
C ALA A 294 2.96 -14.20 -0.36
N PRO A 295 4.17 -14.60 0.08
CA PRO A 295 5.41 -14.16 -0.54
C PRO A 295 5.58 -14.77 -1.93
N THR A 296 6.24 -14.04 -2.82
CA THR A 296 6.69 -14.52 -4.14
C THR A 296 8.21 -14.36 -4.22
N ARG A 297 8.93 -15.42 -4.63
CA ARG A 297 10.41 -15.43 -4.63
C ARG A 297 11.04 -14.95 -5.94
N THR A 298 10.42 -15.24 -7.08
CA THR A 298 10.90 -14.78 -8.38
C THR A 298 9.76 -14.77 -9.39
N LEU A 299 10.01 -14.12 -10.51
CA LEU A 299 9.27 -14.20 -11.77
C LEU A 299 10.08 -15.03 -12.77
N ALA A 300 9.57 -15.19 -13.98
CA ALA A 300 10.38 -15.54 -15.15
C ALA A 300 10.12 -14.54 -16.29
N LEU A 301 11.12 -14.32 -17.13
CA LEU A 301 11.01 -13.55 -18.36
C LEU A 301 11.22 -14.50 -19.55
N TYR A 302 10.38 -14.40 -20.57
CA TYR A 302 10.56 -15.11 -21.84
C TYR A 302 9.77 -14.42 -22.95
N GLY A 303 10.37 -14.31 -24.13
CA GLY A 303 9.85 -13.48 -25.22
C GLY A 303 9.62 -12.06 -24.72
N ASP A 304 8.40 -11.57 -24.91
CA ASP A 304 7.90 -10.27 -24.48
C ASP A 304 7.07 -10.32 -23.19
N LYS A 305 7.16 -11.42 -22.42
CA LYS A 305 6.27 -11.70 -21.28
C LYS A 305 6.99 -11.85 -19.94
N VAL A 306 6.26 -11.53 -18.89
CA VAL A 306 6.60 -11.78 -17.47
C VAL A 306 5.66 -12.85 -16.93
N PHE A 307 6.20 -13.90 -16.32
CA PHE A 307 5.42 -15.01 -15.78
C PHE A 307 5.39 -15.00 -14.26
N LEU A 308 4.18 -15.14 -13.70
CA LEU A 308 3.89 -15.09 -12.27
C LEU A 308 3.15 -16.35 -11.83
N ALA A 309 3.72 -17.08 -10.86
CA ALA A 309 2.99 -18.11 -10.13
C ALA A 309 2.24 -17.47 -8.94
N THR A 310 0.91 -17.59 -8.91
CA THR A 310 0.06 -16.85 -7.99
C THR A 310 -0.27 -17.62 -6.70
N ALA A 311 -0.73 -16.90 -5.69
CA ALA A 311 -1.11 -17.43 -4.38
C ALA A 311 -2.32 -18.38 -4.44
N ASP A 312 -3.20 -18.21 -5.42
CA ASP A 312 -4.37 -19.05 -5.70
C ASP A 312 -4.07 -20.18 -6.72
N ALA A 313 -2.81 -20.60 -6.80
CA ALA A 313 -2.35 -21.74 -7.59
C ALA A 313 -2.54 -21.61 -9.12
N ALA A 314 -2.53 -20.38 -9.65
CA ALA A 314 -2.47 -20.12 -11.08
C ALA A 314 -1.04 -19.85 -11.56
N ILE A 315 -0.87 -19.88 -12.88
CA ILE A 315 0.23 -19.24 -13.60
C ILE A 315 -0.38 -18.14 -14.49
N VAL A 316 0.29 -16.98 -14.56
CA VAL A 316 -0.15 -15.81 -15.33
C VAL A 316 1.00 -15.36 -16.22
N ALA A 317 0.68 -15.02 -17.46
CA ALA A 317 1.58 -14.25 -18.32
C ALA A 317 1.10 -12.80 -18.43
N LEU A 318 2.04 -11.87 -18.27
CA LEU A 318 1.84 -10.44 -18.43
C LEU A 318 2.67 -9.94 -19.60
N ASP A 319 2.15 -9.03 -20.39
CA ASP A 319 2.95 -8.26 -21.34
C ASP A 319 3.99 -7.42 -20.58
N ALA A 320 5.27 -7.59 -20.90
CA ALA A 320 6.36 -6.97 -20.14
C ALA A 320 6.37 -5.44 -20.24
N ARG A 321 5.79 -4.86 -21.30
CA ARG A 321 5.78 -3.41 -21.53
C ARG A 321 4.63 -2.71 -20.82
N THR A 322 3.50 -3.37 -20.65
CA THR A 322 2.25 -2.76 -20.18
C THR A 322 1.77 -3.32 -18.83
N GLY A 323 2.21 -4.53 -18.48
CA GLY A 323 1.69 -5.28 -17.33
C GLY A 323 0.29 -5.85 -17.55
N ALA A 324 -0.24 -5.78 -18.78
CA ALA A 324 -1.54 -6.34 -19.12
C ALA A 324 -1.48 -7.88 -19.08
N GLU A 325 -2.52 -8.51 -18.52
CA GLU A 325 -2.65 -9.96 -18.53
C GLU A 325 -2.87 -10.47 -19.96
N VAL A 326 -1.99 -11.37 -20.42
CA VAL A 326 -2.10 -12.04 -21.71
C VAL A 326 -2.94 -13.30 -21.55
N TRP A 327 -2.62 -14.11 -20.55
CA TRP A 327 -3.37 -15.33 -20.21
C TRP A 327 -3.20 -15.70 -18.74
N ARG A 328 -4.12 -16.54 -18.26
CA ARG A 328 -4.11 -17.13 -16.92
C ARG A 328 -4.57 -18.59 -16.96
N THR A 329 -3.77 -19.49 -16.38
CA THR A 329 -4.11 -20.92 -16.26
C THR A 329 -4.12 -21.34 -14.80
N LEU A 330 -5.24 -21.91 -14.34
CA LEU A 330 -5.35 -22.55 -13.03
C LEU A 330 -4.61 -23.88 -13.04
N LYS A 331 -3.63 -24.07 -12.14
CA LYS A 331 -2.87 -25.32 -12.06
C LYS A 331 -3.48 -26.31 -11.08
N ALA A 332 -4.18 -25.81 -10.06
CA ALA A 332 -4.78 -26.61 -9.00
C ALA A 332 -5.84 -25.81 -8.23
N ASP A 333 -6.62 -26.53 -7.43
CA ASP A 333 -7.59 -25.94 -6.50
C ASP A 333 -6.88 -25.39 -5.24
N TYR A 334 -6.85 -24.07 -5.10
CA TYR A 334 -6.21 -23.40 -3.96
C TYR A 334 -6.92 -23.69 -2.63
N THR A 335 -8.20 -24.05 -2.63
CA THR A 335 -8.97 -24.37 -1.41
C THR A 335 -8.43 -25.64 -0.74
N GLN A 336 -7.83 -26.54 -1.52
CA GLN A 336 -7.09 -27.70 -1.04
C GLN A 336 -5.69 -27.35 -0.51
N GLY A 337 -5.35 -26.06 -0.41
CA GLY A 337 -4.09 -25.53 0.10
C GLY A 337 -2.96 -25.45 -0.92
N PHE A 338 -3.25 -25.74 -2.20
CA PHE A 338 -2.29 -25.52 -3.29
C PHE A 338 -2.02 -24.03 -3.47
N ARG A 339 -0.78 -23.67 -3.81
CA ARG A 339 -0.35 -22.27 -4.00
C ARG A 339 0.99 -22.18 -4.73
N GLY A 340 1.20 -21.09 -5.46
CA GLY A 340 2.51 -20.67 -6.00
C GLY A 340 3.24 -19.74 -5.05
N ASN A 341 4.56 -19.91 -4.88
CA ASN A 341 5.42 -18.93 -4.22
C ASN A 341 6.89 -18.96 -4.68
N ALA A 342 7.35 -20.09 -5.26
CA ALA A 342 8.74 -20.23 -5.69
C ALA A 342 9.06 -19.41 -6.94
N GLY A 343 8.05 -19.12 -7.76
CA GLY A 343 8.22 -18.51 -9.08
C GLY A 343 8.45 -19.56 -10.18
N PRO A 344 8.13 -19.24 -11.44
CA PRO A 344 8.44 -20.10 -12.57
C PRO A 344 9.91 -19.99 -13.00
N VAL A 345 10.35 -20.93 -13.83
CA VAL A 345 11.60 -20.88 -14.60
C VAL A 345 11.32 -21.24 -16.05
N ILE A 346 12.20 -20.86 -16.97
CA ILE A 346 12.09 -21.25 -18.38
C ILE A 346 13.05 -22.39 -18.67
N ALA A 347 12.54 -23.43 -19.34
CA ALA A 347 13.34 -24.54 -19.85
C ALA A 347 12.92 -24.87 -21.28
N ASP A 348 13.77 -24.56 -22.25
CA ASP A 348 13.57 -24.87 -23.68
C ASP A 348 12.22 -24.34 -24.20
N GLY A 349 12.00 -23.04 -24.00
CA GLY A 349 10.73 -22.39 -24.33
C GLY A 349 9.53 -22.73 -23.43
N VAL A 350 9.65 -23.62 -22.43
CA VAL A 350 8.53 -24.00 -21.55
C VAL A 350 8.58 -23.25 -20.23
N VAL A 351 7.44 -22.72 -19.78
CA VAL A 351 7.28 -22.10 -18.46
C VAL A 351 7.05 -23.19 -17.41
N VAL A 352 8.08 -23.51 -16.64
CA VAL A 352 8.06 -24.57 -15.63
C VAL A 352 7.79 -23.99 -14.25
N THR A 353 6.80 -24.51 -13.53
CA THR A 353 6.48 -24.08 -12.17
C THR A 353 6.19 -25.27 -11.26
N GLY A 354 6.71 -25.21 -10.04
CA GLY A 354 6.30 -26.10 -8.95
C GLY A 354 4.99 -25.64 -8.29
N THR A 355 4.58 -26.40 -7.28
CA THR A 355 3.40 -26.16 -6.46
C THR A 355 3.72 -26.43 -4.98
N ASN A 356 3.17 -25.63 -4.06
CA ASN A 356 3.20 -25.93 -2.62
C ASN A 356 1.86 -26.48 -2.15
N GLY A 357 1.75 -26.84 -0.86
CA GLY A 357 0.48 -27.27 -0.27
C GLY A 357 0.44 -28.74 0.13
N CYS A 358 1.55 -29.45 -0.02
CA CYS A 358 1.64 -30.91 0.12
C CYS A 358 1.89 -31.37 1.55
N GLN A 359 1.99 -30.43 2.48
CA GLN A 359 1.92 -30.70 3.91
C GLN A 359 0.50 -31.05 4.39
N ARG A 360 -0.52 -31.00 3.53
CA ARG A 360 -1.90 -31.39 3.84
C ARG A 360 -2.19 -32.78 3.27
N TYR A 361 -2.96 -33.59 4.01
CA TYR A 361 -3.46 -34.88 3.54
C TYR A 361 -4.60 -34.66 2.52
N LYS A 362 -4.40 -35.12 1.27
CA LYS A 362 -5.35 -35.01 0.15
C LYS A 362 -4.99 -35.99 -0.96
N GLU A 363 -5.91 -36.20 -1.89
CA GLU A 363 -5.75 -37.14 -3.02
C GLU A 363 -4.66 -36.70 -4.01
N GLN A 364 -4.66 -35.42 -4.41
CA GLN A 364 -3.61 -34.87 -5.29
C GLN A 364 -2.35 -34.50 -4.50
N THR A 365 -1.19 -34.97 -4.97
CA THR A 365 0.13 -34.68 -4.36
C THR A 365 0.83 -33.50 -5.03
N CYS A 366 2.07 -33.18 -4.61
CA CYS A 366 2.87 -32.13 -5.25
C CYS A 366 3.26 -32.53 -6.67
N PHE A 367 3.18 -31.57 -7.58
CA PHE A 367 3.56 -31.74 -8.97
C PHE A 367 4.33 -30.51 -9.48
N ILE A 368 4.94 -30.69 -10.63
CA ILE A 368 5.54 -29.63 -11.44
C ILE A 368 4.75 -29.60 -12.74
N THR A 369 4.39 -28.41 -13.21
CA THR A 369 3.77 -28.22 -14.52
C THR A 369 4.73 -27.50 -15.45
N GLY A 370 4.63 -27.80 -16.74
CA GLY A 370 5.17 -27.00 -17.83
C GLY A 370 4.01 -26.38 -18.59
N HIS A 371 4.18 -25.14 -19.04
CA HIS A 371 3.16 -24.42 -19.80
C HIS A 371 3.77 -23.82 -21.06
N ASP A 372 3.00 -23.80 -22.14
CA ASP A 372 3.34 -23.01 -23.31
C ASP A 372 3.38 -21.50 -22.94
N PRO A 373 4.41 -20.75 -23.35
CA PRO A 373 4.59 -19.36 -22.95
C PRO A 373 3.57 -18.41 -23.59
N ASP A 374 3.00 -18.77 -24.74
CA ASP A 374 2.07 -17.93 -25.49
C ASP A 374 0.61 -18.25 -25.18
N THR A 375 0.29 -19.51 -24.87
CA THR A 375 -1.10 -19.95 -24.62
C THR A 375 -1.40 -20.29 -23.17
N GLY A 376 -0.38 -20.71 -22.40
CA GLY A 376 -0.54 -21.17 -21.02
C GLY A 376 -1.10 -22.59 -20.88
N GLU A 377 -1.25 -23.34 -21.98
CA GLU A 377 -1.71 -24.75 -21.99
C GLU A 377 -0.76 -25.69 -21.25
#